data_AF-A0A8A2VKB4-F1
#
_entry.id   AF-A0A8A2VKB4-F1
#
_cell.length_a   1.000
_cell.length_b   1.000
_cell.length_c   1.000
_cell.angle_alpha   90.00
_cell.angle_beta   90.00
_cell.angle_gamma   90.00
#
_symmetry.space_group_name_H-M   'P 1'
#
loop_
_entity.id
_entity.type
_entity.pdbx_description
1 polymer ?
#
loop_
_entity_poly.entity_id
_entity_poly.type
_entity_poly.pdbx_seq_one_letter_code
_entity_poly.pdbx_strand_id
1 'polypeptide(L)'
;MAIPGYDSSNVAEYTLEHVGARVAVVAGVVPDAFGLAKSGDDPPVDALGDPVELTAVEELKAVEAVEITLVYDPGKLPPGASPTDVAVAVETDDGWEPLESTVDLEETTVTALLNDRPPGPTVVAGYDDRSGEATD
;
A
#
# COMPACT_ATOMS: atom_id res chain seq x y z
N MET A 1 16.48 -0.92 0.70
CA MET A 1 16.47 0.36 1.44
C MET A 1 16.18 0.02 2.90
N ALA A 2 16.59 0.82 3.89
CA ALA A 2 16.30 0.49 5.30
C ALA A 2 14.95 1.12 5.70
N ILE A 3 14.05 0.37 6.32
CA ILE A 3 12.88 0.98 6.98
C ILE A 3 13.42 1.81 8.15
N PRO A 4 13.19 3.14 8.18
CA PRO A 4 13.73 4.00 9.22
C PRO A 4 13.23 3.56 10.59
N GLY A 5 14.16 3.18 11.48
CA GLY A 5 13.87 2.67 12.83
C GLY A 5 14.10 1.16 13.02
N TYR A 6 14.34 0.40 11.94
CA TYR A 6 14.58 -1.04 12.00
C TYR A 6 15.97 -1.43 11.51
N ASP A 7 16.54 -2.48 12.12
CA ASP A 7 17.83 -3.04 11.72
C ASP A 7 17.68 -3.77 10.38
N SER A 8 18.46 -3.38 9.38
CA SER A 8 18.37 -3.87 7.99
C SER A 8 18.68 -5.37 7.84
N SER A 9 19.07 -6.05 8.91
CA SER A 9 19.30 -7.49 8.95
C SER A 9 18.01 -8.32 8.91
N ASN A 10 16.83 -7.72 9.17
CA ASN A 10 15.55 -8.43 9.28
C ASN A 10 14.44 -7.87 8.35
N VAL A 11 14.82 -7.11 7.33
CA VAL A 11 13.90 -6.54 6.33
C VAL A 11 13.87 -7.45 5.11
N ALA A 12 12.68 -7.88 4.68
CA ALA A 12 12.47 -8.51 3.38
C ALA A 12 11.78 -7.52 2.43
N GLU A 13 12.39 -7.26 1.28
CA GLU A 13 11.91 -6.29 0.29
C GLU A 13 11.43 -7.02 -0.96
N TYR A 14 10.24 -6.64 -1.44
CA TYR A 14 9.62 -7.20 -2.64
C TYR A 14 9.14 -6.06 -3.53
N THR A 15 9.39 -6.17 -4.83
CA THR A 15 9.06 -5.12 -5.80
C THR A 15 8.40 -5.74 -7.01
N LEU A 16 7.31 -5.13 -7.47
CA LEU A 16 6.58 -5.50 -8.67
C LEU A 16 6.65 -4.33 -9.66
N GLU A 17 7.75 -4.29 -10.43
CA GLU A 17 8.09 -3.18 -11.32
C GLU A 17 6.99 -2.86 -12.35
N HIS A 18 6.26 -3.88 -12.82
CA HIS A 18 5.25 -3.73 -13.86
C HIS A 18 4.01 -2.92 -13.47
N VAL A 19 3.68 -2.86 -12.19
CA VAL A 19 2.54 -2.08 -11.66
C VAL A 19 2.98 -0.94 -10.76
N GLY A 20 4.31 -0.71 -10.66
CA GLY A 20 4.86 0.33 -9.79
C GLY A 20 4.58 0.09 -8.31
N ALA A 21 4.50 -1.17 -7.87
CA ALA A 21 4.26 -1.50 -6.47
C ALA A 21 5.53 -2.02 -5.78
N ARG A 22 5.73 -1.62 -4.53
CA ARG A 22 6.83 -2.05 -3.67
C ARG A 22 6.27 -2.34 -2.29
N VAL A 23 6.73 -3.42 -1.68
CA VAL A 23 6.44 -3.72 -0.28
C VAL A 23 7.73 -4.07 0.43
N ALA A 24 7.95 -3.46 1.58
CA ALA A 24 9.00 -3.82 2.50
C ALA A 24 8.35 -4.32 3.79
N VAL A 25 8.75 -5.50 4.25
CA VAL A 25 8.22 -6.09 5.48
C VAL A 25 9.35 -6.38 6.44
N VAL A 26 9.13 -6.05 7.71
CA VAL A 26 9.99 -6.45 8.83
C VAL A 26 9.19 -7.46 9.63
N ALA A 27 9.64 -8.71 9.59
CA ALA A 27 9.01 -9.79 10.33
C ALA A 27 10.03 -10.81 10.79
N GLY A 28 9.76 -11.47 11.92
CA GLY A 28 10.60 -12.56 12.41
C GLY A 28 10.58 -13.80 11.49
N VAL A 29 9.51 -13.99 10.72
CA VAL A 29 9.41 -15.04 9.70
C VAL A 29 8.65 -14.50 8.48
N VAL A 30 9.32 -14.51 7.33
CA VAL A 30 8.75 -14.22 6.02
C VAL A 30 8.75 -15.52 5.20
N PRO A 31 7.61 -16.00 4.71
CA PRO A 31 7.55 -17.23 3.91
C PRO A 31 8.12 -16.97 2.51
N ASP A 32 8.71 -17.99 1.89
CA ASP A 32 9.26 -17.89 0.53
C ASP A 32 8.19 -17.56 -0.54
N ALA A 33 6.92 -17.87 -0.25
CA ALA A 33 5.78 -17.54 -1.10
C ALA A 33 5.30 -16.09 -0.94
N PHE A 34 5.81 -15.35 0.06
CA PHE A 34 5.45 -13.94 0.21
C PHE A 34 6.04 -13.12 -0.93
N GLY A 35 5.21 -12.21 -1.45
CA GLY A 35 5.57 -11.42 -2.60
C GLY A 35 4.42 -10.55 -3.07
N LEU A 36 4.57 -10.01 -4.28
CA LEU A 36 3.59 -9.15 -4.93
C LEU A 36 3.14 -9.83 -6.22
N ALA A 37 1.84 -9.91 -6.41
CA ALA A 37 1.21 -10.36 -7.64
C ALA A 37 0.25 -9.27 -8.13
N LYS A 38 0.01 -9.23 -9.45
CA LYS A 38 -1.05 -8.37 -9.98
C LYS A 38 -2.40 -8.97 -9.55
N SER A 39 -3.27 -8.17 -8.94
CA SER A 39 -4.61 -8.65 -8.63
C SER A 39 -5.42 -8.81 -9.93
N GLY A 40 -6.20 -9.89 -9.99
CA GLY A 40 -7.12 -10.15 -11.10
C GLY A 40 -8.46 -9.43 -10.94
N ASP A 41 -8.69 -8.80 -9.78
CA ASP A 41 -9.94 -8.13 -9.43
C ASP A 41 -10.07 -6.77 -10.09
N ASP A 42 -11.33 -6.37 -10.31
CA ASP A 42 -11.64 -5.07 -10.90
C ASP A 42 -11.30 -3.98 -9.87
N PRO A 43 -10.53 -2.94 -10.27
CA PRO A 43 -10.20 -1.85 -9.37
C PRO A 43 -11.47 -1.17 -8.84
N PRO A 44 -11.47 -0.68 -7.58
CA PRO A 44 -12.55 0.18 -7.11
C PRO A 44 -12.66 1.43 -8.00
N VAL A 45 -13.84 2.05 -8.03
CA VAL A 45 -14.12 3.21 -8.90
C VAL A 45 -13.19 4.40 -8.63
N ASP A 46 -12.68 4.49 -7.41
CA ASP A 46 -11.76 5.52 -6.94
C ASP A 46 -10.27 5.10 -7.08
N ALA A 47 -9.98 3.97 -7.73
CA ALA A 47 -8.62 3.50 -7.93
C ALA A 47 -7.86 4.37 -8.94
N LEU A 48 -6.70 4.84 -8.50
CA LEU A 48 -5.75 5.60 -9.30
C LEU A 48 -4.66 4.70 -9.90
N GLY A 49 -4.60 3.42 -9.50
CA GLY A 49 -3.66 2.41 -10.00
C GLY A 49 -4.33 1.06 -10.28
N ASP A 50 -3.52 0.06 -10.66
CA ASP A 50 -3.94 -1.33 -10.71
C ASP A 50 -3.86 -1.94 -9.29
N PRO A 51 -4.85 -2.75 -8.86
CA PRO A 51 -4.79 -3.44 -7.58
C PRO A 51 -3.70 -4.51 -7.57
N VAL A 52 -3.10 -4.68 -6.41
CA VAL A 52 -1.95 -5.56 -6.17
C VAL A 52 -2.27 -6.51 -5.04
N GLU A 53 -1.96 -7.78 -5.23
CA GLU A 53 -2.17 -8.82 -4.24
C GLU A 53 -0.85 -9.14 -3.52
N LEU A 54 -0.90 -9.12 -2.20
CA LEU A 54 0.15 -9.54 -1.28
C LEU A 54 0.01 -11.05 -1.06
N THR A 55 0.84 -11.84 -1.75
CA THR A 55 0.77 -13.30 -1.63
C THR A 55 1.28 -13.73 -0.26
N ALA A 56 0.65 -14.76 0.34
CA ALA A 56 1.06 -15.33 1.63
C ALA A 56 1.19 -14.33 2.79
N VAL A 57 0.46 -13.20 2.76
CA VAL A 57 0.48 -12.17 3.82
C VAL A 57 -0.02 -12.69 5.17
N GLU A 58 -0.97 -13.63 5.14
CA GLU A 58 -1.52 -14.31 6.32
C GLU A 58 -0.49 -15.22 7.02
N GLU A 59 0.51 -15.69 6.28
CA GLU A 59 1.55 -16.59 6.76
C GLU A 59 2.74 -15.87 7.42
N LEU A 60 2.80 -14.53 7.30
CA LEU A 60 3.78 -13.69 7.99
C LEU A 60 3.65 -13.85 9.51
N LYS A 61 4.78 -14.00 10.22
CA LYS A 61 4.81 -14.13 11.69
C LYS A 61 5.78 -13.15 12.33
N ALA A 62 5.39 -12.68 13.52
CA ALA A 62 6.14 -11.67 14.28
C ALA A 62 6.44 -10.44 13.41
N VAL A 63 5.40 -9.91 12.76
CA VAL A 63 5.49 -8.68 11.96
C VAL A 63 5.71 -7.51 12.90
N GLU A 64 6.70 -6.70 12.58
CA GLU A 64 7.01 -5.47 13.31
C GLU A 64 6.63 -4.24 12.49
N ALA A 65 6.79 -4.29 11.17
CA ALA A 65 6.40 -3.21 10.26
C ALA A 65 6.14 -3.74 8.84
N VAL A 66 5.22 -3.09 8.13
CA VAL A 66 4.96 -3.28 6.70
C VAL A 66 4.86 -1.91 6.05
N GLU A 67 5.72 -1.64 5.07
CA GLU A 67 5.69 -0.45 4.23
C GLU A 67 5.22 -0.84 2.84
N ILE A 68 4.16 -0.19 2.36
CA ILE A 68 3.54 -0.47 1.06
C ILE A 68 3.60 0.81 0.25
N THR A 69 4.35 0.81 -0.85
CA THR A 69 4.45 1.94 -1.77
C THR A 69 3.81 1.57 -3.10
N LEU A 70 2.85 2.38 -3.55
CA LEU A 70 2.13 2.20 -4.80
C LEU A 70 2.27 3.45 -5.66
N VAL A 71 2.58 3.27 -6.94
CA VAL A 71 2.47 4.34 -7.94
C VAL A 71 1.00 4.59 -8.26
N TYR A 72 0.62 5.86 -8.37
CA TYR A 72 -0.73 6.26 -8.78
C TYR A 72 -0.68 7.13 -10.04
N ASP A 73 -1.75 7.11 -10.83
CA ASP A 73 -1.90 7.96 -12.01
C ASP A 73 -2.64 9.25 -11.64
N PRO A 74 -1.96 10.41 -11.57
CA PRO A 74 -2.62 11.68 -11.23
C PRO A 74 -3.61 12.15 -12.31
N GLY A 75 -3.56 11.59 -13.52
CA GLY A 75 -4.54 11.85 -14.58
C GLY A 75 -5.89 11.18 -14.35
N LYS A 76 -5.96 10.18 -13.45
CA LYS A 76 -7.21 9.56 -13.02
C LYS A 76 -7.91 10.29 -11.87
N LEU A 77 -7.23 11.27 -11.26
CA LEU A 77 -7.83 12.05 -10.17
C LEU A 77 -9.07 12.81 -10.64
N PRO A 78 -10.14 12.85 -9.82
CA PRO A 78 -11.33 13.60 -10.19
C PRO A 78 -11.05 15.10 -10.28
N PRO A 79 -11.76 15.84 -11.15
CA PRO A 79 -11.55 17.27 -11.31
C PRO A 79 -11.85 18.00 -10.00
N GLY A 80 -10.83 18.67 -9.44
CA GLY A 80 -10.92 19.37 -8.15
C GLY A 80 -10.37 18.60 -6.95
N ALA A 81 -9.95 17.34 -7.14
CA ALA A 81 -9.18 16.61 -6.14
C ALA A 81 -7.80 17.23 -5.93
N SER A 82 -7.33 17.24 -4.68
CA SER A 82 -5.94 17.56 -4.40
C SER A 82 -5.09 16.37 -4.84
N PRO A 83 -3.89 16.59 -5.40
CA PRO A 83 -2.99 15.50 -5.73
C PRO A 83 -2.45 14.77 -4.48
N THR A 84 -2.70 15.32 -3.29
CA THR A 84 -2.42 14.71 -1.99
C THR A 84 -3.58 13.90 -1.41
N ASP A 85 -4.77 13.94 -2.04
CA ASP A 85 -5.95 13.16 -1.64
C ASP A 85 -5.84 11.71 -2.16
N VAL A 86 -4.70 11.09 -1.89
CA VAL A 86 -4.38 9.74 -2.34
C VAL A 86 -3.95 8.91 -1.14
N ALA A 87 -4.55 7.74 -0.96
CA ALA A 87 -4.17 6.81 0.09
C ALA A 87 -3.99 5.40 -0.49
N VAL A 88 -3.21 4.57 0.21
CA VAL A 88 -3.26 3.13 -0.01
C VAL A 88 -4.55 2.62 0.60
N ALA A 89 -5.42 2.04 -0.20
CA ALA A 89 -6.60 1.31 0.25
C ALA A 89 -6.32 -0.18 0.26
N VAL A 90 -6.83 -0.86 1.27
CA VAL A 90 -6.77 -2.32 1.42
C VAL A 90 -8.17 -2.89 1.36
N GLU A 91 -8.33 -4.00 0.65
CA GLU A 91 -9.59 -4.73 0.57
C GLU A 91 -9.82 -5.53 1.85
N THR A 92 -10.94 -5.29 2.52
CA THR A 92 -11.43 -6.00 3.70
C THR A 92 -12.83 -6.56 3.43
N ASP A 93 -13.35 -7.41 4.32
CA ASP A 93 -14.71 -7.97 4.19
C ASP A 93 -15.81 -6.89 4.13
N ASP A 94 -15.57 -5.70 4.70
CA ASP A 94 -16.49 -4.57 4.70
C ASP A 94 -16.28 -3.62 3.48
N GLY A 95 -15.25 -3.88 2.66
CA GLY A 95 -14.93 -3.11 1.46
C GLY A 95 -13.50 -2.58 1.45
N TRP A 96 -13.25 -1.50 0.71
CA TRP A 96 -11.93 -0.88 0.63
C TRP A 96 -11.74 0.11 1.77
N GLU A 97 -10.80 -0.16 2.66
CA GLU A 97 -10.47 0.70 3.79
C GLU A 97 -9.16 1.46 3.51
N PRO A 98 -9.13 2.80 3.57
CA PRO A 98 -7.91 3.54 3.29
C PRO A 98 -7.04 3.64 4.53
N LEU A 99 -5.76 3.31 4.35
CA LEU A 99 -4.71 3.27 5.36
C LEU A 99 -4.06 4.63 5.52
N GLU A 100 -3.47 4.88 6.71
CA GLU A 100 -2.64 6.06 6.93
C GLU A 100 -1.44 6.03 5.96
N SER A 101 -1.43 7.01 5.07
CA SER A 101 -0.54 7.03 3.91
C SER A 101 0.10 8.40 3.74
N THR A 102 1.31 8.42 3.19
CA THR A 102 2.03 9.63 2.79
C THR A 102 2.17 9.66 1.28
N VAL A 103 1.75 10.76 0.67
CA VAL A 103 1.84 10.97 -0.78
C VAL A 103 3.14 11.68 -1.13
N ASP A 104 3.88 11.11 -2.07
CA ASP A 104 5.00 11.75 -2.75
C ASP A 104 4.55 12.22 -4.14
N LEU A 105 4.51 13.54 -4.31
CA LEU A 105 4.09 14.19 -5.57
C LEU A 105 5.20 14.19 -6.62
N GLU A 106 6.45 14.02 -6.22
CA GLU A 106 7.60 14.07 -7.12
C GLU A 106 7.76 12.72 -7.84
N GLU A 107 7.59 11.63 -7.09
CA GLU A 107 7.62 10.25 -7.60
C GLU A 107 6.22 9.74 -8.02
N THR A 108 5.14 10.48 -7.76
CA THR A 108 3.75 10.04 -7.98
C THR A 108 3.45 8.71 -7.28
N THR A 109 3.91 8.59 -6.05
CA THR A 109 3.74 7.39 -5.22
C THR A 109 3.01 7.71 -3.94
N VAL A 110 2.30 6.74 -3.41
CA VAL A 110 1.69 6.79 -2.08
C VAL A 110 2.25 5.64 -1.24
N THR A 111 2.65 5.95 -0.01
CA THR A 111 3.26 4.97 0.89
C THR A 111 2.44 4.85 2.16
N ALA A 112 1.99 3.65 2.48
CA ALA A 112 1.38 3.33 3.78
C ALA A 112 2.36 2.58 4.66
N LEU A 113 2.41 2.95 5.94
CA LEU A 113 3.21 2.27 6.95
C LEU A 113 2.28 1.64 7.99
N LEU A 114 2.36 0.33 8.13
CA LEU A 114 1.63 -0.43 9.13
C LEU A 114 2.60 -0.99 10.17
N ASN A 115 2.17 -0.99 11.43
CA ASN A 115 2.91 -1.61 12.54
C ASN A 115 2.50 -3.08 12.76
N ASP A 116 1.63 -3.62 11.91
CA ASP A 116 1.18 -5.01 11.91
C ASP A 116 0.87 -5.43 10.46
N ARG A 117 0.31 -6.62 10.27
CA ARG A 117 -0.13 -7.11 8.96
C ARG A 117 -1.28 -6.25 8.43
N PRO A 118 -1.35 -6.04 7.11
CA PRO A 118 -2.52 -5.42 6.51
C PRO A 118 -3.75 -6.30 6.76
N PRO A 119 -4.94 -5.69 6.91
CA PRO A 119 -6.17 -6.40 7.21
C PRO A 119 -6.64 -7.30 6.06
N GLY A 120 -6.14 -7.07 4.84
CA GLY A 120 -6.39 -7.92 3.69
C GLY A 120 -5.19 -8.04 2.74
N PRO A 121 -5.25 -8.99 1.79
CA PRO A 121 -4.16 -9.25 0.86
C PRO A 121 -4.13 -8.28 -0.33
N THR A 122 -5.26 -7.66 -0.69
CA THR A 122 -5.32 -6.79 -1.86
C THR A 122 -5.16 -5.33 -1.46
N VAL A 123 -4.26 -4.61 -2.12
CA VAL A 123 -4.01 -3.18 -1.91
C VAL A 123 -4.03 -2.41 -3.23
N VAL A 124 -4.46 -1.15 -3.18
CA VAL A 124 -4.53 -0.28 -4.35
C VAL A 124 -4.30 1.17 -3.96
N ALA A 125 -3.71 1.96 -4.85
CA ALA A 125 -3.70 3.41 -4.68
C ALA A 125 -5.07 3.96 -5.07
N GLY A 126 -5.77 4.58 -4.12
CA GLY A 126 -7.11 5.14 -4.30
C GLY A 126 -7.16 6.61 -3.95
N TYR A 127 -8.13 7.32 -4.52
CA TYR A 127 -8.52 8.64 -4.07
C TYR A 127 -9.12 8.54 -2.66
N ASP A 128 -8.62 9.34 -1.72
CA ASP A 128 -9.15 9.45 -0.36
C ASP A 128 -9.78 10.82 -0.18
N ASP A 129 -11.11 10.86 -0.08
CA ASP A 129 -11.86 12.11 0.09
C ASP A 129 -11.87 12.62 1.54
N ARG A 130 -11.24 11.88 2.48
CA ARG A 130 -11.30 12.16 3.93
C ARG A 130 -10.33 13.27 4.36
N SER A 131 -9.45 13.75 3.48
CA SER A 131 -8.57 14.90 3.76
C SER A 131 -9.30 16.22 4.04
N GLY A 132 -10.63 16.25 3.94
CA GLY A 132 -11.48 17.38 4.33
C GLY A 132 -11.70 17.56 5.84
N GLU A 133 -11.33 16.61 6.69
CA GLU A 133 -11.54 16.69 8.15
C GLU A 133 -10.23 16.86 8.93
N ALA A 134 -9.46 17.91 8.60
CA ALA A 134 -8.54 18.49 9.57
C ALA A 134 -9.36 19.05 10.75
N THR A 135 -9.48 18.27 11.82
CA THR A 135 -10.14 18.71 13.05
C THR A 135 -9.35 19.89 13.65
N ASP A 136 -10.09 20.99 13.87
CA ASP A 136 -9.74 22.30 14.45
C ASP A 136 -8.82 22.28 15.69
#